data_AF-A0A3Q8WSR4-F1
#
_entry.id   AF-A0A3Q8WSR4-F1
#
_cell.length_a   1.000
_cell.length_b   1.000
_cell.length_c   1.000
_cell.angle_alpha   90.00
_cell.angle_beta   90.00
_cell.angle_gamma   90.00
#
_symmetry.space_group_name_H-M   'P 1'
#
loop_
_entity.id
_entity.type
_entity.pdbx_description
1 polymer ?
#
loop_
_entity_poly.entity_id
_entity_poly.type
_entity_poly.pdbx_seq_one_letter_code
_entity_poly.pdbx_strand_id
1 'polypeptide(L)'
;MGRRANGEGTLVRRGDGRWQASGYVLVAGGGRKRVHFYGTTQQAAREKLQAALEQARRNIPVPETSWSVGRYLDYWMRTVVPIKTRPRTAELYESTVRLYISPFIGKKRLDKLSVQDVQELINRLYADGNSERTLHRVRTVLSSALSRAEKEELVYRNVARLIDLPKYERKAITPWTGEQATAFLAACAGHRWEIGYHLLLTYGMRRGEVLGLRWSDIDFEGDIIHVRQQLQRIHGLLQTGPVKTSAGKRDLPLLPSIREMLLQLREMQAPGADDLVLLSSTGTPVDPKNFVRTFHEIRDRAGLPRITVHHTRHTAATLLKNLGVPVRDVQLILGHSNITTTQEIYQHGDVTGQREALERVAAALTAPRQTSAASGSLEHAASGNCCQEWLSNGCHAIECEEGQAKKNRRSTGVDTAEFLGGPGGARTLDTLLKSLTCHLLVDAPTPVIRSISEQAKARIIGSVAVRNSCQTVLPNVRQNERMTLQAQHHLALRRSCNAALMTKLSRASFPLSLLPTTPLLGDQKGGR
;
A
#
# COMPACT_ATOMS: atom_id res chain seq x y z
N MET A 1 53.95 41.52 -0.91
CA MET A 1 53.21 40.31 -0.52
C MET A 1 51.90 40.26 -1.31
N GLY A 2 51.79 39.36 -2.29
CA GLY A 2 50.56 39.22 -3.09
C GLY A 2 49.37 38.85 -2.20
N ARG A 3 48.27 39.58 -2.35
CA ARG A 3 47.00 39.32 -1.65
C ARG A 3 46.52 37.93 -2.08
N ARG A 4 46.44 36.99 -1.14
CA ARG A 4 46.06 35.59 -1.44
C ARG A 4 44.70 35.55 -2.13
N ALA A 5 44.54 34.65 -3.11
CA ALA A 5 43.29 34.50 -3.83
C ALA A 5 42.15 34.10 -2.87
N ASN A 6 40.97 34.69 -3.06
CA ASN A 6 39.79 34.40 -2.24
C ASN A 6 39.45 32.91 -2.29
N GLY A 7 39.74 32.17 -1.22
CA GLY A 7 39.39 30.74 -1.08
C GLY A 7 40.55 29.79 -0.78
N GLU A 8 41.82 30.22 -0.82
CA GLU A 8 42.98 29.34 -0.55
C GLU A 8 43.20 28.98 0.92
N GLY A 9 42.50 29.66 1.83
CA GLY A 9 42.64 29.46 3.27
C GLY A 9 43.92 30.05 3.88
N THR A 10 44.02 29.97 5.21
CA THR A 10 45.13 30.50 6.01
C THR A 10 45.96 29.34 6.56
N LEU A 11 47.24 29.28 6.18
CA LEU A 11 48.25 28.40 6.78
C LEU A 11 49.12 29.19 7.77
N VAL A 12 49.21 28.71 9.01
CA VAL A 12 50.01 29.32 10.10
C VAL A 12 50.74 28.22 10.87
N ARG A 13 52.01 28.42 11.21
CA ARG A 13 52.76 27.54 12.12
C ARG A 13 52.51 28.00 13.56
N ARG A 14 52.03 27.11 14.42
CA ARG A 14 51.79 27.41 15.85
C ARG A 14 53.07 27.25 16.67
N GLY A 15 53.07 27.82 17.87
CA GLY A 15 54.16 27.69 18.84
C GLY A 15 54.39 26.25 19.35
N ASP A 16 53.44 25.34 19.14
CA ASP A 16 53.54 23.91 19.47
C ASP A 16 54.17 23.05 18.35
N GLY A 17 54.74 23.70 17.31
CA GLY A 17 55.39 23.03 16.18
C GLY A 17 54.43 22.47 15.12
N ARG A 18 53.10 22.53 15.33
CA ARG A 18 52.11 22.06 14.35
C ARG A 18 51.71 23.14 13.36
N TRP A 19 51.31 22.71 12.16
CA TRP A 19 50.76 23.57 11.12
C TRP A 19 49.23 23.60 11.22
N GLN A 20 48.66 24.81 11.24
CA GLN A 20 47.21 25.06 11.22
C GLN A 20 46.80 25.58 9.84
N ALA A 21 45.91 24.86 9.17
CA ALA A 21 45.26 25.27 7.93
C ALA A 21 43.80 25.64 8.22
N SER A 22 43.35 26.82 7.79
CA SER A 22 42.01 27.32 8.08
C SER A 22 41.29 27.78 6.82
N GLY A 23 40.00 27.48 6.65
CA GLY A 23 39.24 27.95 5.49
C GLY A 23 37.75 28.00 5.77
N TYR A 24 37.00 28.68 4.90
CA TYR A 24 35.55 28.78 5.02
C TYR A 24 34.89 27.63 4.25
N VAL A 25 34.01 26.91 4.94
CA VAL A 25 33.26 25.77 4.39
C VAL A 25 31.76 26.06 4.56
N LEU A 26 30.96 25.62 3.58
CA LEU A 26 29.50 25.73 3.63
C LEU A 26 28.92 24.80 4.71
N VAL A 27 27.98 25.33 5.48
CA VAL A 27 27.34 24.62 6.60
C VAL A 27 25.91 24.23 6.22
N ALA A 28 25.42 23.11 6.75
CA ALA A 28 24.06 22.59 6.50
C ALA A 28 22.95 23.60 6.81
N GLY A 29 23.14 24.50 7.78
CA GLY A 29 22.16 25.51 8.17
C GLY A 29 22.06 26.73 7.25
N GLY A 30 22.85 26.78 6.16
CA GLY A 30 23.03 27.98 5.36
C GLY A 30 24.01 28.95 6.04
N GLY A 31 25.21 29.09 5.47
CA GLY A 31 26.26 29.95 6.03
C GLY A 31 27.66 29.45 5.69
N ARG A 32 28.68 30.21 6.09
CA ARG A 32 30.10 29.84 5.95
C ARG A 32 30.74 29.77 7.33
N LYS A 33 31.18 28.57 7.74
CA LYS A 33 31.94 28.37 8.99
C LYS A 33 33.42 28.27 8.69
N ARG A 34 34.25 28.96 9.49
CA ARG A 34 35.70 28.80 9.42
C ARG A 34 36.10 27.51 10.15
N VAL A 35 36.65 26.56 9.41
CA VAL A 35 37.18 25.30 9.95
C VAL A 35 38.69 25.38 10.09
N HIS A 36 39.24 24.65 11.07
CA HIS A 36 40.67 24.58 11.34
C HIS A 36 41.13 23.12 11.29
N PHE A 37 42.18 22.86 10.53
CA PHE A 37 42.83 21.55 10.43
C PHE A 37 44.28 21.66 10.89
N TYR A 38 44.78 20.56 11.48
CA TYR A 38 46.12 20.50 12.04
C TYR A 38 46.93 19.38 11.38
N GLY A 39 48.22 19.64 11.15
CA GLY A 39 49.17 18.68 10.62
C GLY A 39 50.55 18.87 11.26
N THR A 40 51.34 17.81 11.29
CA THR A 40 52.76 17.85 11.66
C THR A 40 53.59 18.56 10.59
N THR A 41 53.19 18.45 9.32
CA THR A 41 53.78 19.16 8.18
C THR A 41 52.79 20.17 7.59
N GLN A 42 53.33 21.19 6.91
CA GLN A 42 52.53 22.19 6.17
C GLN A 42 51.61 21.53 5.14
N GLN A 43 52.13 20.50 4.47
CA GLN A 43 51.41 19.77 3.43
C GLN A 43 50.26 18.94 4.01
N ALA A 44 50.48 18.22 5.12
CA ALA A 44 49.42 17.44 5.78
C ALA A 44 48.26 18.32 6.29
N ALA A 45 48.55 19.54 6.75
CA ALA A 45 47.51 20.49 7.14
C ALA A 45 46.75 21.02 5.91
N ARG A 46 47.46 21.32 4.80
CA ARG A 46 46.88 21.82 3.55
C ARG A 46 46.00 20.77 2.86
N GLU A 47 46.42 19.50 2.81
CA GLU A 47 45.64 18.41 2.23
C GLU A 47 44.31 18.18 2.97
N LYS A 48 44.33 18.23 4.31
CA LYS A 48 43.10 18.15 5.13
C LYS A 48 42.15 19.30 4.84
N LEU A 49 42.68 20.52 4.67
CA LEU A 49 41.87 21.68 4.31
C LEU A 49 41.32 21.57 2.89
N GLN A 50 42.13 21.14 1.92
CA GLN A 50 41.69 20.94 0.54
C GLN A 50 40.61 19.87 0.46
N ALA A 51 40.75 18.74 1.17
CA ALA A 51 39.72 17.71 1.22
C ALA A 51 38.38 18.23 1.77
N ALA A 52 38.42 19.11 2.77
CA ALA A 52 37.21 19.74 3.32
C ALA A 52 36.59 20.79 2.37
N LEU A 53 37.43 21.56 1.65
CA LEU A 53 36.97 22.49 0.63
C LEU A 53 36.42 21.77 -0.62
N GLU A 54 37.01 20.64 -1.01
CA GLU A 54 36.54 19.76 -2.08
C GLU A 54 35.17 19.18 -1.74
N GLN A 55 34.97 18.75 -0.48
CA GLN A 55 33.67 18.32 0.04
C GLN A 55 32.66 19.49 -0.01
N ALA A 56 33.06 20.69 0.41
CA ALA A 56 32.22 21.89 0.31
C ALA A 56 31.83 22.21 -1.14
N ARG A 57 32.78 22.11 -2.08
CA ARG A 57 32.59 22.34 -3.51
C ARG A 57 31.64 21.33 -4.15
N ARG A 58 31.60 20.10 -3.62
CA ARG A 58 30.60 19.07 -3.99
C ARG A 58 29.24 19.29 -3.32
N ASN A 59 28.98 20.46 -2.74
CA ASN A 59 27.79 20.78 -1.95
C ASN A 59 27.55 19.77 -0.80
N ILE A 60 28.62 19.26 -0.18
CA ILE A 60 28.52 18.42 1.01
C ILE A 60 28.61 19.36 2.22
N PRO A 61 27.51 19.64 2.93
CA PRO A 61 27.52 20.56 4.04
C PRO A 61 28.22 19.90 5.24
N VAL A 62 29.06 20.67 5.95
CA VAL A 62 29.64 20.18 7.21
C VAL A 62 28.63 20.44 8.33
N PRO A 63 28.24 19.43 9.14
CA PRO A 63 27.32 19.63 10.25
C PRO A 63 27.91 20.61 11.28
N GLU A 64 27.09 21.56 11.73
CA GLU A 64 27.52 22.61 12.65
C GLU A 64 27.79 22.09 14.07
N THR A 65 27.11 21.00 14.45
CA THR A 65 27.22 20.27 15.72
C THR A 65 27.51 18.80 15.44
N SER A 66 28.55 18.23 16.07
CA SER A 66 28.85 16.80 15.94
C SER A 66 27.88 15.97 16.77
N TRP A 67 26.85 15.43 16.13
CA TRP A 67 25.96 14.46 16.75
C TRP A 67 26.69 13.12 16.96
N SER A 68 26.47 12.48 18.10
CA SER A 68 26.68 11.02 18.19
C SER A 68 25.44 10.31 17.63
N VAL A 69 25.62 9.08 17.17
CA VAL A 69 24.50 8.25 16.69
C VAL A 69 23.46 8.09 17.79
N GLY A 70 23.87 7.80 19.03
CA GLY A 70 22.97 7.64 20.16
C GLY A 70 22.15 8.91 20.44
N ARG A 71 22.81 10.07 20.54
CA ARG A 71 22.12 11.35 20.78
C ARG A 71 21.15 11.69 19.65
N TYR A 72 21.51 11.35 18.41
CA TYR A 72 20.61 11.55 17.27
C TYR A 72 19.41 10.61 17.33
N LEU A 73 19.61 9.34 17.68
CA LEU A 73 18.52 8.38 17.84
C LEU A 73 17.57 8.81 18.96
N ASP A 74 18.07 9.33 20.09
CA ASP A 74 17.24 9.86 21.17
C ASP A 74 16.40 11.06 20.70
N TYR A 75 17.02 11.99 19.96
CA TYR A 75 16.30 13.09 19.31
C TYR A 75 15.22 12.57 18.38
N TRP A 76 15.58 11.66 17.46
CA TRP A 76 14.68 11.10 16.46
C TRP A 76 13.48 10.38 17.10
N MET A 77 13.73 9.59 18.14
CA MET A 77 12.71 8.88 18.92
C MET A 77 11.76 9.84 19.66
N ARG A 78 12.26 10.99 20.13
CA ARG A 78 11.45 11.98 20.85
C ARG A 78 10.66 12.91 19.93
N THR A 79 11.23 13.32 18.80
CA THR A 79 10.66 14.41 17.98
C THR A 79 10.02 13.92 16.69
N VAL A 80 10.55 12.86 16.07
CA VAL A 80 10.12 12.44 14.72
C VAL A 80 9.20 11.22 14.78
N VAL A 81 9.56 10.22 15.59
CA VAL A 81 8.83 8.94 15.69
C VAL A 81 7.38 9.12 16.19
N PRO A 82 7.08 9.92 17.23
CA PRO A 82 5.72 10.02 17.75
C PRO A 82 4.72 10.64 16.77
N ILE A 83 5.20 11.53 15.88
CA ILE A 83 4.35 12.24 14.91
C ILE A 83 3.95 11.32 13.75
N LYS A 84 4.90 10.51 13.27
CA LYS A 84 4.73 9.75 12.01
C LYS A 84 4.38 8.29 12.20
N THR A 85 4.62 7.73 13.38
CA THR A 85 4.50 6.29 13.61
C THR A 85 3.47 5.97 14.66
N ARG A 86 2.84 4.81 14.52
CA ARG A 86 1.88 4.33 15.51
C ARG A 86 2.60 3.92 16.79
N PRO A 87 1.95 4.02 17.96
CA PRO A 87 2.59 3.73 19.26
C PRO A 87 3.31 2.38 19.31
N ARG A 88 2.69 1.31 18.76
CA ARG A 88 3.31 -0.01 18.72
C ARG A 88 4.58 -0.08 17.85
N THR A 89 4.62 0.69 16.76
CA THR A 89 5.82 0.80 15.93
C THR A 89 6.90 1.60 16.64
N ALA A 90 6.52 2.65 17.39
CA ALA A 90 7.44 3.42 18.20
C ALA A 90 8.10 2.56 19.30
N GLU A 91 7.33 1.72 19.99
CA GLU A 91 7.84 0.76 20.98
C GLU A 91 8.82 -0.26 20.35
N LEU A 92 8.53 -0.73 19.13
CA LEU A 92 9.47 -1.57 18.38
C LEU A 92 10.77 -0.81 18.05
N TYR A 93 10.67 0.45 17.66
CA TYR A 93 11.83 1.28 17.35
C TYR A 93 12.67 1.54 18.60
N GLU A 94 12.03 1.87 19.72
CA GLU A 94 12.69 2.09 21.02
C GLU A 94 13.47 0.86 21.44
N SER A 95 12.81 -0.29 21.50
CA SER A 95 13.46 -1.54 21.90
C SER A 95 14.59 -1.91 20.95
N THR A 96 14.43 -1.65 19.65
CA THR A 96 15.47 -1.92 18.66
C THR A 96 16.68 -1.00 18.86
N VAL A 97 16.45 0.29 19.08
CA VAL A 97 17.50 1.28 19.33
C VAL A 97 18.25 0.96 20.61
N ARG A 98 17.52 0.78 21.71
CA ARG A 98 18.09 0.58 23.06
C ARG A 98 18.86 -0.74 23.18
N LEU A 99 18.34 -1.83 22.63
CA LEU A 99 18.93 -3.17 22.80
C LEU A 99 19.99 -3.50 21.75
N TYR A 100 19.83 -3.03 20.51
CA TYR A 100 20.67 -3.51 19.40
C TYR A 100 21.53 -2.43 18.74
N ILE A 101 21.17 -1.14 18.80
CA ILE A 101 21.90 -0.11 18.03
C ILE A 101 22.80 0.71 18.95
N SER A 102 22.21 1.33 19.97
CA SER A 102 22.91 2.23 20.89
C SER A 102 24.09 1.60 21.63
N PRO A 103 24.04 0.33 22.09
CA PRO A 103 25.16 -0.30 22.78
C PRO A 103 26.44 -0.40 21.95
N PHE A 104 26.32 -0.53 20.63
CA PHE A 104 27.46 -0.79 19.74
C PHE A 104 27.95 0.46 19.02
N ILE A 105 27.04 1.20 18.38
CA ILE A 105 27.39 2.35 17.55
C ILE A 105 26.94 3.69 18.15
N GLY A 106 26.25 3.69 19.30
CA GLY A 106 25.68 4.90 19.88
C GLY A 106 26.70 5.98 20.26
N LYS A 107 27.92 5.59 20.67
CA LYS A 107 29.01 6.52 20.98
C LYS A 107 29.70 7.07 19.73
N LYS A 108 29.51 6.45 18.57
CA LYS A 108 30.17 6.87 17.33
C LYS A 108 29.58 8.19 16.84
N ARG A 109 30.42 9.02 16.23
CA ARG A 109 30.00 10.25 15.57
C ARG A 109 29.14 9.93 14.34
N LEU A 110 28.01 10.60 14.21
CA LEU A 110 27.03 10.38 13.14
C LEU A 110 27.64 10.65 11.75
N ASP A 111 28.43 11.71 11.62
CA ASP A 111 29.11 12.10 10.37
C ASP A 111 30.28 11.17 9.99
N LYS A 112 30.70 10.30 10.92
CA LYS A 112 31.78 9.32 10.74
C LYS A 112 31.28 7.88 10.71
N LEU A 113 29.96 7.66 10.76
CA LEU A 113 29.38 6.34 10.65
C LEU A 113 29.61 5.80 9.24
N SER A 114 30.30 4.66 9.13
CA SER A 114 30.64 4.01 7.88
C SER A 114 29.77 2.77 7.63
N VAL A 115 29.84 2.24 6.40
CA VAL A 115 29.17 0.97 6.06
C VAL A 115 29.77 -0.18 6.87
N GLN A 116 31.09 -0.18 7.05
CA GLN A 116 31.81 -1.19 7.83
C GLN A 116 31.30 -1.27 9.27
N ASP A 117 31.07 -0.14 9.94
CA ASP A 117 30.55 -0.13 11.32
C ASP A 117 29.19 -0.81 11.44
N VAL A 118 28.32 -0.56 10.47
CA VAL A 118 26.98 -1.15 10.45
C VAL A 118 27.07 -2.63 10.09
N GLN A 119 27.97 -3.03 9.20
CA GLN A 119 28.21 -4.44 8.88
C GLN A 119 28.75 -5.20 10.10
N GLU A 120 29.72 -4.63 10.81
CA GLU A 120 30.28 -5.22 12.06
C GLU A 120 29.21 -5.36 13.14
N LEU A 121 28.33 -4.36 13.28
CA LEU A 121 27.16 -4.46 14.16
C LEU A 121 26.28 -5.66 13.78
N ILE A 122 25.88 -5.79 12.52
CA ILE A 122 25.03 -6.89 12.07
C ILE A 122 25.72 -8.24 12.25
N ASN A 123 26.99 -8.35 11.89
CA ASN A 123 27.76 -9.59 12.01
C ASN A 123 27.85 -10.03 13.48
N ARG A 124 28.04 -9.09 14.41
CA ARG A 124 28.03 -9.38 15.84
C ARG A 124 26.67 -9.86 16.32
N LEU A 125 25.59 -9.18 15.94
CA LEU A 125 24.24 -9.62 16.30
C LEU A 125 23.92 -11.00 15.76
N TYR A 126 24.42 -11.34 14.57
CA TYR A 126 24.30 -12.68 14.00
C TYR A 126 25.08 -13.71 14.81
N ALA A 127 26.33 -13.40 15.19
CA ALA A 127 27.17 -14.25 16.03
C ALA A 127 26.56 -14.47 17.44
N ASP A 128 25.87 -13.46 17.98
CA ASP A 128 25.12 -13.55 19.25
C ASP A 128 23.84 -14.42 19.15
N GLY A 129 23.57 -15.05 18.00
CA GLY A 129 22.45 -15.96 17.79
C GLY A 129 21.12 -15.27 17.49
N ASN A 130 21.11 -14.00 17.09
CA ASN A 130 19.88 -13.32 16.71
C ASN A 130 19.37 -13.82 15.35
N SER A 131 18.06 -14.07 15.25
CA SER A 131 17.42 -14.46 13.99
C SER A 131 17.64 -13.43 12.88
N GLU A 132 17.63 -13.88 11.61
CA GLU A 132 17.78 -13.01 10.43
C GLU A 132 16.72 -11.90 10.43
N ARG A 133 15.49 -12.23 10.87
CA ARG A 133 14.41 -11.25 11.02
C ARG A 133 14.77 -10.10 11.96
N THR A 134 15.49 -10.38 13.04
CA THR A 134 15.99 -9.36 13.96
C THR A 134 17.02 -8.47 13.27
N LEU A 135 17.95 -9.05 12.50
CA LEU A 135 18.96 -8.28 11.73
C LEU A 135 18.29 -7.34 10.71
N HIS A 136 17.34 -7.86 9.94
CA HIS A 136 16.54 -7.07 9.00
C HIS A 136 15.79 -5.94 9.72
N ARG A 137 15.20 -6.20 10.89
CA ARG A 137 14.54 -5.17 11.71
C ARG A 137 15.52 -4.08 12.14
N VAL A 138 16.70 -4.45 12.66
CA VAL A 138 17.74 -3.50 13.08
C VAL A 138 18.14 -2.60 11.91
N ARG A 139 18.41 -3.20 10.74
CA ARG A 139 18.73 -2.44 9.51
C ARG A 139 17.59 -1.53 9.09
N THR A 140 16.34 -1.98 9.16
CA THR A 140 15.17 -1.14 8.80
C THR A 140 15.02 0.07 9.73
N VAL A 141 15.16 -0.12 11.04
CA VAL A 141 15.06 0.97 12.03
C VAL A 141 16.19 1.97 11.82
N LEU A 142 17.43 1.49 11.72
CA LEU A 142 18.60 2.34 11.50
C LEU A 142 18.50 3.10 10.16
N SER A 143 18.09 2.42 9.09
CA SER A 143 17.85 3.05 7.78
C SER A 143 16.76 4.12 7.87
N SER A 144 15.69 3.91 8.64
CA SER A 144 14.65 4.94 8.84
C SER A 144 15.19 6.18 9.54
N ALA A 145 16.01 6.01 10.59
CA ALA A 145 16.65 7.11 11.29
C ALA A 145 17.65 7.87 10.41
N LEU A 146 18.54 7.16 9.72
CA LEU A 146 19.53 7.76 8.83
C LEU A 146 18.92 8.42 7.60
N SER A 147 17.78 7.92 7.09
CA SER A 147 17.02 8.60 6.03
C SER A 147 16.47 9.94 6.50
N ARG A 148 16.18 10.09 7.80
CA ARG A 148 15.79 11.38 8.37
C ARG A 148 17.01 12.29 8.55
N ALA A 149 18.13 11.74 9.04
CA ALA A 149 19.38 12.48 9.19
C ALA A 149 19.88 13.04 7.85
N GLU A 150 19.72 12.26 6.77
CA GLU A 150 20.03 12.65 5.39
C GLU A 150 19.16 13.82 4.93
N LYS A 151 17.84 13.79 5.23
CA LYS A 151 16.91 14.89 4.95
C LYS A 151 17.17 16.15 5.80
N GLU A 152 17.80 15.98 6.94
CA GLU A 152 18.23 17.06 7.84
C GLU A 152 19.68 17.49 7.54
N GLU A 153 20.28 16.94 6.47
CA GLU A 153 21.65 17.25 6.02
C GLU A 153 22.74 17.01 7.09
N LEU A 154 22.45 16.15 8.07
CA LEU A 154 23.40 15.75 9.11
C LEU A 154 24.36 14.65 8.64
N VAL A 155 23.92 13.87 7.65
CA VAL A 155 24.74 12.86 6.97
C VAL A 155 24.57 12.99 5.46
N TYR A 156 25.64 12.70 4.74
CA TYR A 156 25.64 12.77 3.28
C TYR A 156 24.84 11.64 2.61
N ARG A 157 24.87 10.44 3.20
CA ARG A 157 24.19 9.26 2.67
C ARG A 157 23.75 8.32 3.77
N ASN A 158 22.69 7.57 3.51
CA ASN A 158 22.24 6.51 4.39
C ASN A 158 23.10 5.24 4.26
N VAL A 159 24.08 5.08 5.14
CA VAL A 159 25.00 3.92 5.14
C VAL A 159 24.32 2.58 5.47
N ALA A 160 23.21 2.58 6.21
CA ALA A 160 22.48 1.35 6.55
C ALA A 160 21.78 0.72 5.34
N ARG A 161 21.67 1.43 4.21
CA ARG A 161 21.14 0.85 2.97
C ARG A 161 22.15 0.02 2.21
N LEU A 162 23.44 0.21 2.47
CA LEU A 162 24.57 -0.32 1.71
C LEU A 162 25.18 -1.59 2.30
N ILE A 163 24.60 -2.11 3.40
CA ILE A 163 25.07 -3.34 4.05
C ILE A 163 24.44 -4.57 3.41
N ASP A 164 25.13 -5.69 3.56
CA ASP A 164 24.64 -7.00 3.15
C ASP A 164 23.98 -7.71 4.32
N LEU A 165 22.85 -8.37 4.03
CA LEU A 165 22.08 -9.14 5.00
C LEU A 165 21.86 -10.56 4.46
N PRO A 166 21.87 -11.58 5.34
CA PRO A 166 21.45 -12.92 4.95
C PRO A 166 20.03 -12.88 4.40
N LYS A 167 19.76 -13.68 3.36
CA LYS A 167 18.42 -13.82 2.81
C LYS A 167 17.51 -14.36 3.90
N TYR A 168 16.41 -13.65 4.14
CA TYR A 168 15.37 -14.12 5.04
C TYR A 168 14.35 -14.91 4.23
N GLU A 169 14.32 -16.22 4.44
CA GLU A 169 13.28 -17.08 3.90
C GLU A 169 12.13 -17.20 4.91
N ARG A 170 10.91 -16.93 4.45
CA ARG A 170 9.73 -17.14 5.27
C ARG A 170 9.48 -18.65 5.35
N LYS A 171 9.45 -19.19 6.58
CA LYS A 171 8.98 -20.56 6.79
C LYS A 171 7.57 -20.72 6.23
N ALA A 172 7.35 -21.79 5.48
CA ALA A 172 6.02 -22.15 4.99
C ALA A 172 5.07 -22.32 6.18
N ILE A 173 3.87 -21.75 6.07
CA ILE A 173 2.82 -21.87 7.07
C ILE A 173 1.90 -23.00 6.61
N THR A 174 1.76 -24.04 7.43
CA THR A 174 0.75 -25.08 7.21
C THR A 174 -0.53 -24.66 7.94
N PRO A 175 -1.60 -24.24 7.23
CA PRO A 175 -2.89 -23.96 7.84
C PRO A 175 -3.58 -25.26 8.29
N TRP A 176 -4.58 -25.14 9.15
CA TRP A 176 -5.44 -26.29 9.49
C TRP A 176 -6.37 -26.66 8.33
N THR A 177 -6.76 -27.94 8.29
CA THR A 177 -7.86 -28.41 7.45
C THR A 177 -9.22 -27.98 8.05
N GLY A 178 -10.30 -28.13 7.28
CA GLY A 178 -11.66 -27.87 7.78
C GLY A 178 -11.99 -28.74 8.99
N GLU A 179 -11.66 -30.03 8.92
CA GLU A 179 -11.86 -30.99 10.02
C GLU A 179 -11.10 -30.60 11.29
N GLN A 180 -9.83 -30.18 11.17
CA GLN A 180 -9.02 -29.73 12.30
C GLN A 180 -9.56 -28.44 12.92
N ALA A 181 -10.05 -27.50 12.09
CA ALA A 181 -10.70 -26.29 12.58
C ALA A 181 -12.00 -26.61 13.32
N THR A 182 -12.82 -27.52 12.78
CA THR A 182 -14.05 -27.99 13.43
C THR A 182 -13.76 -28.71 14.76
N ALA A 183 -12.75 -29.58 14.80
CA ALA A 183 -12.32 -30.26 16.02
C ALA A 183 -11.86 -29.27 17.10
N PHE A 184 -11.16 -28.19 16.70
CA PHE A 184 -10.79 -27.12 17.63
C PHE A 184 -12.02 -26.40 18.20
N LEU A 185 -12.99 -26.05 17.34
CA LEU A 185 -14.21 -25.38 17.77
C LEU A 185 -15.03 -26.26 18.72
N ALA A 186 -15.14 -27.56 18.43
CA ALA A 186 -15.77 -28.52 19.33
C ALA A 186 -15.04 -28.62 20.68
N ALA A 187 -13.71 -28.62 20.68
CA ALA A 187 -12.91 -28.65 21.91
C ALA A 187 -12.97 -27.36 22.74
N CYS A 188 -13.38 -26.24 22.12
CA CYS A 188 -13.54 -24.95 22.80
C CYS A 188 -14.97 -24.68 23.28
N ALA A 189 -15.92 -25.57 22.96
CA ALA A 189 -17.32 -25.45 23.34
C ALA A 189 -17.48 -25.28 24.86
N GLY A 190 -18.30 -24.31 25.27
CA GLY A 190 -18.54 -23.94 26.68
C GLY A 190 -17.44 -23.09 27.30
N HIS A 191 -16.35 -22.79 26.58
CA HIS A 191 -15.34 -21.85 27.07
C HIS A 191 -15.82 -20.40 26.93
N ARG A 192 -15.55 -19.54 27.93
CA ARG A 192 -15.98 -18.12 27.91
C ARG A 192 -15.61 -17.36 26.62
N TRP A 193 -14.50 -17.74 25.99
CA TRP A 193 -13.99 -17.10 24.78
C TRP A 193 -14.26 -17.88 23.48
N GLU A 194 -15.14 -18.87 23.53
CA GLU A 194 -15.57 -19.68 22.38
C GLU A 194 -15.94 -18.81 21.17
N ILE A 195 -16.81 -17.81 21.36
CA ILE A 195 -17.22 -16.90 20.28
C ILE A 195 -16.02 -16.19 19.63
N GLY A 196 -14.99 -15.87 20.42
CA GLY A 196 -13.76 -15.27 19.91
C GLY A 196 -13.00 -16.19 18.96
N TYR A 197 -13.01 -17.50 19.21
CA TYR A 197 -12.39 -18.49 18.33
C TYR A 197 -13.21 -18.72 17.06
N HIS A 198 -14.55 -18.73 17.14
CA HIS A 198 -15.41 -18.73 15.96
C HIS A 198 -15.15 -17.51 15.07
N LEU A 199 -15.04 -16.31 15.66
CA LEU A 199 -14.72 -15.09 14.91
C LEU A 199 -13.35 -15.15 14.20
N LEU A 200 -12.37 -15.82 14.81
CA LEU A 200 -11.04 -16.01 14.22
C LEU A 200 -11.01 -17.00 13.06
N LEU A 201 -11.74 -18.11 13.15
CA LEU A 201 -11.69 -19.20 12.17
C LEU A 201 -12.71 -19.03 11.04
N THR A 202 -13.91 -18.54 11.34
CA THR A 202 -14.98 -18.35 10.34
C THR A 202 -14.78 -17.08 9.53
N TYR A 203 -14.53 -15.94 10.20
CA TYR A 203 -14.39 -14.65 9.53
C TYR A 203 -12.93 -14.26 9.25
N GLY A 204 -11.97 -15.00 9.79
CA GLY A 204 -10.55 -14.67 9.66
C GLY A 204 -10.18 -13.34 10.31
N MET A 205 -10.93 -12.88 11.32
CA MET A 205 -10.65 -11.62 12.01
C MET A 205 -9.27 -11.62 12.65
N ARG A 206 -8.64 -10.46 12.82
CA ARG A 206 -7.37 -10.38 13.56
C ARG A 206 -7.66 -10.47 15.05
N ARG A 207 -6.79 -11.11 15.84
CA ARG A 207 -6.92 -11.17 17.31
C ARG A 207 -7.27 -9.81 17.95
N GLY A 208 -6.61 -8.73 17.55
CA GLY A 208 -6.91 -7.40 18.09
C GLY A 208 -8.32 -6.91 17.72
N GLU A 209 -8.81 -7.24 16.52
CA GLU A 209 -10.18 -6.91 16.08
C GLU A 209 -11.21 -7.70 16.91
N VAL A 210 -10.97 -8.99 17.13
CA VAL A 210 -11.84 -9.86 17.96
C VAL A 210 -11.91 -9.38 19.41
N LEU A 211 -10.76 -9.11 20.03
CA LEU A 211 -10.70 -8.62 21.41
C LEU A 211 -11.18 -7.18 21.58
N GLY A 212 -11.31 -6.42 20.47
CA GLY A 212 -11.82 -5.06 20.47
C GLY A 212 -13.26 -4.94 20.02
N LEU A 213 -13.96 -6.04 19.71
CA LEU A 213 -15.34 -5.99 19.24
C LEU A 213 -16.27 -5.53 20.37
N ARG A 214 -17.15 -4.57 20.08
CA ARG A 214 -18.17 -4.07 21.02
C ARG A 214 -19.56 -4.56 20.67
N TRP A 215 -20.47 -4.53 21.64
CA TRP A 215 -21.90 -4.79 21.37
C TRP A 215 -22.49 -3.74 20.43
N SER A 216 -22.09 -2.47 20.57
CA SER A 216 -22.45 -1.39 19.63
C SER A 216 -21.91 -1.56 18.21
N ASP A 217 -20.95 -2.44 17.99
CA ASP A 217 -20.43 -2.77 16.66
C ASP A 217 -21.22 -3.92 16.00
N ILE A 218 -22.23 -4.49 16.65
CA ILE A 218 -23.05 -5.60 16.12
C ILE A 218 -24.46 -5.08 15.86
N ASP A 219 -24.84 -5.01 14.59
CA ASP A 219 -26.19 -4.71 14.15
C ASP A 219 -26.98 -6.02 14.00
N PHE A 220 -27.84 -6.29 15.00
CA PHE A 220 -28.71 -7.47 15.02
C PHE A 220 -29.96 -7.32 14.14
N GLU A 221 -30.30 -6.10 13.71
CA GLU A 221 -31.45 -5.84 12.82
C GLU A 221 -31.04 -5.99 11.36
N GLY A 222 -29.88 -5.43 10.99
CA GLY A 222 -29.29 -5.57 9.66
C GLY A 222 -28.49 -6.85 9.45
N ASP A 223 -28.28 -7.65 10.51
CA ASP A 223 -27.38 -8.82 10.54
C ASP A 223 -25.96 -8.48 10.02
N ILE A 224 -25.32 -7.49 10.63
CA ILE A 224 -23.98 -7.01 10.26
C ILE A 224 -23.06 -6.88 11.47
N ILE A 225 -21.81 -7.33 11.33
CA ILE A 225 -20.71 -7.06 12.25
C ILE A 225 -19.84 -5.94 11.68
N HIS A 226 -19.77 -4.82 12.39
CA HIS A 226 -18.95 -3.67 12.04
C HIS A 226 -17.55 -3.78 12.66
N VAL A 227 -16.54 -4.13 11.87
CA VAL A 227 -15.16 -4.17 12.37
C VAL A 227 -14.59 -2.73 12.38
N ARG A 228 -14.63 -2.05 13.52
CA ARG A 228 -14.26 -0.62 13.64
C ARG A 228 -13.00 -0.33 14.45
N GLN A 229 -12.76 -1.12 15.49
CA GLN A 229 -11.63 -0.92 16.39
C GLN A 229 -10.86 -2.21 16.65
N GLN A 230 -9.77 -2.08 17.40
CA GLN A 230 -8.95 -3.19 17.86
C GLN A 230 -8.41 -2.91 19.26
N LEU A 231 -8.28 -3.97 20.06
CA LEU A 231 -7.59 -3.94 21.35
C LEU A 231 -6.11 -4.28 21.15
N GLN A 232 -5.23 -3.43 21.68
CA GLN A 232 -3.78 -3.62 21.63
C GLN A 232 -3.16 -3.40 23.00
N ARG A 233 -1.99 -4.01 23.23
CA ARG A 233 -1.16 -3.74 24.39
C ARG A 233 -0.02 -2.81 23.99
N ILE A 234 0.01 -1.62 24.58
CA ILE A 234 0.98 -0.55 24.30
C ILE A 234 1.54 -0.09 25.66
N HIS A 235 2.87 -0.10 25.82
CA HIS A 235 3.53 0.27 27.08
C HIS A 235 3.00 -0.49 28.31
N GLY A 236 2.67 -1.77 28.14
CA GLY A 236 2.14 -2.60 29.21
C GLY A 236 0.65 -2.44 29.51
N LEU A 237 -0.02 -1.41 28.95
CA LEU A 237 -1.43 -1.12 29.14
C LEU A 237 -2.28 -1.61 27.96
N LEU A 238 -3.51 -2.03 28.25
CA LEU A 238 -4.50 -2.34 27.21
C LEU A 238 -5.13 -1.03 26.76
N GLN A 239 -5.12 -0.81 25.44
CA GLN A 239 -5.68 0.37 24.81
C GLN A 239 -6.49 -0.07 23.58
N THR A 240 -7.68 0.50 23.45
CA THR A 240 -8.45 0.44 22.22
C THR A 240 -7.93 1.47 21.23
N GLY A 241 -8.00 1.16 19.94
CA GLY A 241 -7.62 2.08 18.89
C GLY A 241 -8.25 1.72 17.56
N PRO A 242 -8.21 2.63 16.57
CA PRO A 242 -8.77 2.35 15.27
C PRO A 242 -8.01 1.19 14.60
N VAL A 243 -8.71 0.44 13.76
CA VAL A 243 -8.12 -0.63 12.95
C VAL A 243 -6.91 -0.17 12.14
N LYS A 244 -6.03 -1.13 11.80
CA LYS A 244 -4.71 -0.81 11.24
C LYS A 244 -4.77 -0.05 9.92
N THR A 245 -5.77 -0.30 9.10
CA THR A 245 -5.88 0.23 7.74
C THR A 245 -7.32 0.61 7.46
N SER A 246 -7.56 1.51 6.49
CA SER A 246 -8.91 1.79 5.99
C SER A 246 -9.61 0.51 5.54
N ALA A 247 -8.90 -0.36 4.81
CA ALA A 247 -9.37 -1.69 4.42
C ALA A 247 -9.65 -2.65 5.61
N GLY A 248 -9.19 -2.31 6.82
CA GLY A 248 -9.54 -3.05 8.02
C GLY A 248 -10.93 -2.69 8.54
N LYS A 249 -11.44 -1.48 8.21
CA LYS A 249 -12.81 -1.07 8.48
C LYS A 249 -13.68 -1.76 7.44
N ARG A 250 -14.48 -2.72 7.89
CA ARG A 250 -15.31 -3.53 7.01
C ARG A 250 -16.56 -4.00 7.74
N ASP A 251 -17.55 -4.34 6.93
CA ASP A 251 -18.81 -4.90 7.36
C ASP A 251 -18.84 -6.36 6.95
N LEU A 252 -19.13 -7.22 7.90
CA LEU A 252 -19.20 -8.66 7.71
C LEU A 252 -20.63 -9.11 7.98
N PRO A 253 -21.22 -9.95 7.12
CA PRO A 253 -22.54 -10.52 7.40
C PRO A 253 -22.54 -11.29 8.71
N LEU A 254 -23.51 -11.06 9.58
CA LEU A 254 -23.68 -11.79 10.82
C LEU A 254 -24.36 -13.14 10.52
N LEU A 255 -23.59 -14.22 10.57
CA LEU A 255 -24.13 -15.56 10.34
C LEU A 255 -25.09 -15.99 11.46
N PRO A 256 -26.19 -16.71 11.18
CA PRO A 256 -27.19 -17.10 12.18
C PRO A 256 -26.61 -17.83 13.40
N SER A 257 -25.71 -18.80 13.18
CA SER A 257 -25.07 -19.53 14.28
C SER A 257 -24.22 -18.64 15.20
N ILE A 258 -23.60 -17.60 14.63
CA ILE A 258 -22.82 -16.61 15.38
C ILE A 258 -23.74 -15.65 16.11
N ARG A 259 -24.87 -15.27 15.51
CA ARG A 259 -25.92 -14.45 16.12
C ARG A 259 -26.47 -15.11 17.38
N GLU A 260 -26.82 -16.39 17.30
CA GLU A 260 -27.34 -17.16 18.43
C GLU A 260 -26.32 -17.22 19.59
N MET A 261 -25.06 -17.55 19.30
CA MET A 261 -24.00 -17.54 20.32
C MET A 261 -23.78 -16.16 20.95
N LEU A 262 -23.86 -15.08 20.17
CA LEU A 262 -23.72 -13.72 20.68
C LEU A 262 -24.90 -13.33 21.59
N LEU A 263 -26.13 -13.71 21.24
CA LEU A 263 -27.31 -13.46 22.07
C LEU A 263 -27.22 -14.23 23.39
N GLN A 264 -26.89 -15.52 23.34
CA GLN A 264 -26.66 -16.33 24.54
C GLN A 264 -25.57 -15.73 25.44
N LEU A 265 -24.46 -15.29 24.84
CA LEU A 265 -23.39 -14.63 25.59
C LEU A 265 -23.90 -13.34 26.24
N ARG A 266 -24.69 -12.53 25.53
CA ARG A 266 -25.24 -11.27 26.04
C ARG A 266 -26.18 -11.49 27.23
N GLU A 267 -26.94 -12.58 27.24
CA GLU A 267 -27.82 -12.95 28.36
C GLU A 267 -27.04 -13.44 29.58
N MET A 268 -25.97 -14.21 29.37
CA MET A 268 -25.16 -14.78 30.45
C MET A 268 -24.16 -13.78 31.05
N GLN A 269 -23.80 -12.73 30.31
CA GLN A 269 -22.73 -11.82 30.66
C GLN A 269 -23.29 -10.53 31.27
N ALA A 270 -22.88 -10.21 32.49
CA ALA A 270 -23.15 -8.90 33.08
C ALA A 270 -22.48 -7.79 32.23
N PRO A 271 -23.08 -6.59 32.16
CA PRO A 271 -22.46 -5.45 31.49
C PRO A 271 -21.05 -5.21 32.04
N GLY A 272 -20.04 -5.23 31.16
CA GLY A 272 -18.65 -5.02 31.55
C GLY A 272 -18.04 -3.75 30.97
N ALA A 273 -16.74 -3.59 31.17
CA ALA A 273 -16.02 -2.40 30.75
C ALA A 273 -16.06 -2.20 29.22
N ASP A 274 -16.18 -0.93 28.81
CA ASP A 274 -15.99 -0.44 27.44
C ASP A 274 -16.89 -1.08 26.36
N ASP A 275 -18.06 -1.60 26.75
CA ASP A 275 -19.03 -2.23 25.83
C ASP A 275 -18.46 -3.44 25.06
N LEU A 276 -17.38 -4.05 25.54
CA LEU A 276 -16.69 -5.13 24.85
C LEU A 276 -17.46 -6.45 24.93
N VAL A 277 -17.50 -7.19 23.81
CA VAL A 277 -18.10 -8.53 23.72
C VAL A 277 -17.29 -9.54 24.54
N LEU A 278 -15.96 -9.52 24.38
CA LEU A 278 -15.07 -10.45 25.07
C LEU A 278 -14.49 -9.82 26.33
N LEU A 279 -14.84 -10.40 27.49
CA LEU A 279 -14.36 -9.98 28.80
C LEU A 279 -13.58 -11.10 29.51
N SER A 280 -12.75 -10.69 30.47
CA SER A 280 -12.10 -11.56 31.43
C SER A 280 -13.11 -12.11 32.45
N SER A 281 -12.65 -12.96 33.37
CA SER A 281 -13.47 -13.44 34.50
C SER A 281 -13.94 -12.34 35.43
N THR A 282 -13.28 -11.18 35.43
CA THR A 282 -13.61 -10.04 36.30
C THR A 282 -14.30 -8.92 35.54
N GLY A 283 -14.79 -9.15 34.32
CA GLY A 283 -15.48 -8.13 33.51
C GLY A 283 -14.57 -7.06 32.88
N THR A 284 -13.25 -7.28 32.87
CA THR A 284 -12.24 -6.37 32.29
C THR A 284 -11.84 -6.79 30.87
N PRO A 285 -11.23 -5.92 30.05
CA PRO A 285 -10.75 -6.28 28.73
C PRO A 285 -9.78 -7.47 28.77
N VAL A 286 -9.94 -8.43 27.86
CA VAL A 286 -9.12 -9.64 27.82
C VAL A 286 -7.67 -9.32 27.43
N ASP A 287 -6.71 -9.74 28.26
CA ASP A 287 -5.30 -9.64 27.89
C ASP A 287 -4.99 -10.53 26.67
N PRO A 288 -4.42 -9.98 25.58
CA PRO A 288 -4.13 -10.75 24.37
C PRO A 288 -3.17 -11.93 24.58
N LYS A 289 -2.33 -11.92 25.63
CA LYS A 289 -1.47 -13.05 25.98
C LYS A 289 -2.29 -14.20 26.59
N ASN A 290 -3.24 -13.90 27.47
CA ASN A 290 -4.09 -14.92 28.09
C ASN A 290 -4.97 -15.61 27.04
N PHE A 291 -5.54 -14.84 26.11
CA PHE A 291 -6.31 -15.38 24.98
C PHE A 291 -5.48 -16.34 24.11
N VAL A 292 -4.23 -15.97 23.81
CA VAL A 292 -3.30 -16.82 23.03
C VAL A 292 -2.87 -18.05 23.82
N ARG A 293 -2.58 -17.91 25.12
CA ARG A 293 -2.20 -19.02 25.97
C ARG A 293 -3.32 -20.07 26.00
N THR A 294 -4.54 -19.62 26.22
CA THR A 294 -5.73 -20.49 26.27
C THR A 294 -6.00 -21.18 24.92
N PHE A 295 -5.79 -20.47 23.81
CA PHE A 295 -5.86 -21.08 22.47
C PHE A 295 -4.87 -22.25 22.33
N HIS A 296 -3.64 -22.07 22.84
CA HIS A 296 -2.63 -23.13 22.81
C HIS A 296 -2.99 -24.30 23.71
N GLU A 297 -3.49 -24.04 24.92
CA GLU A 297 -3.94 -25.08 25.85
C GLU A 297 -5.09 -25.92 25.27
N ILE A 298 -6.09 -25.29 24.65
CA ILE A 298 -7.21 -25.99 24.00
C ILE A 298 -6.71 -26.82 22.81
N ARG A 299 -5.85 -26.24 21.96
CA ARG A 299 -5.24 -26.95 20.83
C ARG A 299 -4.50 -28.20 21.30
N ASP A 300 -3.66 -28.06 22.31
CA ASP A 300 -2.79 -29.13 22.79
C ASP A 300 -3.62 -30.24 23.44
N ARG A 301 -4.68 -29.89 24.18
CA ARG A 301 -5.66 -30.85 24.71
C ARG A 301 -6.39 -31.61 23.61
N ALA A 302 -6.71 -30.94 22.50
CA ALA A 302 -7.36 -31.53 21.34
C ALA A 302 -6.41 -32.35 20.44
N GLY A 303 -5.11 -32.39 20.74
CA GLY A 303 -4.11 -33.13 19.94
C GLY A 303 -3.88 -32.54 18.54
N LEU A 304 -4.17 -31.25 18.34
CA LEU A 304 -4.16 -30.64 17.01
C LEU A 304 -2.77 -30.11 16.60
N PRO A 305 -2.46 -30.05 15.29
CA PRO A 305 -1.18 -29.52 14.80
C PRO A 305 -0.89 -28.10 15.29
N ARG A 306 0.37 -27.84 15.62
CA ARG A 306 0.80 -26.57 16.21
C ARG A 306 0.66 -25.41 15.23
N ILE A 307 -0.34 -24.56 15.45
CA ILE A 307 -0.46 -23.24 14.80
C ILE A 307 -0.49 -22.09 15.81
N THR A 308 -0.23 -20.87 15.33
CA THR A 308 -0.41 -19.65 16.12
C THR A 308 -1.80 -19.06 15.93
N VAL A 309 -2.27 -18.23 16.86
CA VAL A 309 -3.52 -17.46 16.67
C VAL A 309 -3.47 -16.59 15.40
N HIS A 310 -2.30 -16.17 14.94
CA HIS A 310 -2.21 -15.42 13.69
C HIS A 310 -2.44 -16.33 12.46
N HIS A 311 -2.13 -17.61 12.56
CA HIS A 311 -2.32 -18.57 11.47
C HIS A 311 -3.78 -18.98 11.30
N THR A 312 -4.68 -18.77 12.27
CA THR A 312 -6.12 -19.04 12.08
C THR A 312 -6.70 -18.21 10.93
N ARG A 313 -6.17 -17.01 10.72
CA ARG A 313 -6.51 -16.19 9.56
C ARG A 313 -6.02 -16.78 8.24
N HIS A 314 -4.85 -17.42 8.24
CA HIS A 314 -4.38 -18.18 7.08
C HIS A 314 -5.25 -19.41 6.85
N THR A 315 -5.64 -20.12 7.91
CA THR A 315 -6.64 -21.20 7.84
C THR A 315 -7.94 -20.71 7.19
N ALA A 316 -8.53 -19.62 7.68
CA ALA A 316 -9.75 -19.05 7.11
C ALA A 316 -9.59 -18.69 5.61
N ALA A 317 -8.46 -18.08 5.25
CA ALA A 317 -8.16 -17.74 3.85
C ALA A 317 -8.04 -18.99 2.96
N THR A 318 -7.37 -20.04 3.43
CA THR A 318 -7.24 -21.32 2.72
C THR A 318 -8.57 -22.04 2.59
N LEU A 319 -9.41 -22.03 3.64
CA LEU A 319 -10.76 -22.62 3.57
C LEU A 319 -11.63 -21.89 2.54
N LEU A 320 -11.65 -20.56 2.54
CA LEU A 320 -12.39 -19.77 1.55
C LEU A 320 -11.90 -20.05 0.12
N LYS A 321 -10.57 -20.18 -0.07
CA LYS A 321 -9.98 -20.57 -1.36
C LYS A 321 -10.47 -21.95 -1.79
N ASN A 322 -10.42 -22.94 -0.90
CA ASN A 322 -10.81 -24.32 -1.21
C ASN A 322 -12.32 -24.44 -1.50
N LEU A 323 -13.14 -23.55 -0.92
CA LEU A 323 -14.57 -23.43 -1.21
C LEU A 323 -14.86 -22.64 -2.51
N GLY A 324 -13.83 -22.26 -3.27
CA GLY A 324 -13.99 -21.57 -4.56
C GLY A 324 -14.39 -20.10 -4.45
N VAL A 325 -14.27 -19.48 -3.26
CA VAL A 325 -14.64 -18.07 -3.06
C VAL A 325 -13.71 -17.17 -3.88
N PRO A 326 -14.26 -16.21 -4.67
CA PRO A 326 -13.45 -15.29 -5.46
C PRO A 326 -12.42 -14.54 -4.61
N VAL A 327 -11.21 -14.35 -5.16
CA VAL A 327 -10.07 -13.70 -4.47
C VAL A 327 -10.45 -12.32 -3.93
N ARG A 328 -11.31 -11.59 -4.66
CA ARG A 328 -11.77 -10.26 -4.28
C ARG A 328 -12.62 -10.31 -3.00
N ASP A 329 -13.52 -11.27 -2.90
CA ASP A 329 -14.40 -11.41 -1.73
C ASP A 329 -13.58 -11.88 -0.52
N VAL A 330 -12.64 -12.79 -0.71
CA VAL A 330 -11.67 -13.17 0.35
C VAL A 330 -10.86 -11.96 0.81
N GLN A 331 -10.43 -11.08 -0.10
CA GLN A 331 -9.74 -9.85 0.26
C GLN A 331 -10.61 -8.92 1.14
N LEU A 332 -11.90 -8.78 0.80
CA LEU A 332 -12.87 -7.96 1.52
C LEU A 332 -13.19 -8.55 2.89
N ILE A 333 -13.54 -9.84 2.96
CA ILE A 333 -13.85 -10.58 4.20
C ILE A 333 -12.68 -10.50 5.18
N LEU A 334 -11.46 -10.71 4.69
CA LEU A 334 -10.28 -10.65 5.54
C LEU A 334 -9.90 -9.19 5.85
N GLY A 335 -10.14 -8.23 4.97
CA GLY A 335 -9.65 -6.85 5.13
C GLY A 335 -8.14 -6.75 4.88
N HIS A 336 -7.68 -7.27 3.74
CA HIS A 336 -6.31 -7.09 3.26
C HIS A 336 -6.20 -5.80 2.44
N SER A 337 -5.38 -4.85 2.92
CA SER A 337 -5.12 -3.60 2.21
C SER A 337 -4.34 -3.79 0.91
N ASN A 338 -3.55 -4.86 0.80
CA ASN A 338 -2.82 -5.23 -0.39
C ASN A 338 -3.29 -6.60 -0.88
N ILE A 339 -3.70 -6.67 -2.15
CA ILE A 339 -4.14 -7.92 -2.77
C ILE A 339 -3.03 -8.95 -2.86
N THR A 340 -1.75 -8.55 -2.93
CA THR A 340 -0.62 -9.50 -3.02
C THR A 340 -0.59 -10.47 -1.85
N THR A 341 -0.99 -10.03 -0.65
CA THR A 341 -1.07 -10.90 0.53
C THR A 341 -2.13 -12.00 0.37
N THR A 342 -3.25 -11.71 -0.28
CA THR A 342 -4.24 -12.72 -0.63
C THR A 342 -3.75 -13.57 -1.81
N GLN A 343 -3.18 -12.93 -2.84
CA GLN A 343 -2.69 -13.59 -4.05
C GLN A 343 -1.60 -14.62 -3.74
N GLU A 344 -0.69 -14.35 -2.80
CA GLU A 344 0.34 -15.32 -2.33
C GLU A 344 -0.27 -16.65 -1.86
N ILE A 345 -1.47 -16.61 -1.27
CA ILE A 345 -2.22 -17.80 -0.82
C ILE A 345 -2.80 -18.57 -2.01
N TYR A 346 -3.18 -17.87 -3.08
CA TYR A 346 -3.72 -18.46 -4.31
C TYR A 346 -2.63 -18.93 -5.29
N GLN A 347 -1.46 -18.27 -5.32
CA GLN A 347 -0.34 -18.57 -6.23
C GLN A 347 0.26 -19.95 -6.01
N HIS A 348 0.20 -20.46 -4.79
CA HIS A 348 0.48 -21.86 -4.48
C HIS A 348 -0.78 -22.67 -4.84
N GLY A 349 -1.10 -22.69 -6.14
CA GLY A 349 -2.19 -23.50 -6.67
C GLY A 349 -1.87 -24.97 -6.39
N ASP A 350 -2.79 -25.65 -5.73
CA ASP A 350 -2.74 -27.11 -5.67
C ASP A 350 -2.89 -27.63 -7.11
N VAL A 351 -2.08 -28.61 -7.50
CA VAL A 351 -2.15 -29.24 -8.83
C VAL A 351 -3.57 -29.76 -9.08
N THR A 352 -4.27 -30.16 -8.03
CA THR A 352 -5.69 -30.53 -8.03
C THR A 352 -6.59 -29.40 -8.56
N GLY A 353 -6.44 -28.17 -8.06
CA GLY A 353 -7.24 -27.03 -8.52
C GLY A 353 -6.91 -26.60 -9.94
N GLN A 354 -5.65 -26.78 -10.37
CA GLN A 354 -5.26 -26.59 -11.77
C GLN A 354 -5.92 -27.65 -12.66
N ARG A 355 -5.94 -28.91 -12.23
CA ARG A 355 -6.59 -30.01 -12.94
C ARG A 355 -8.09 -29.77 -13.08
N GLU A 356 -8.81 -29.46 -12.01
CA GLU A 356 -10.25 -29.17 -12.07
C GLU A 356 -10.59 -27.96 -12.96
N ALA A 357 -9.75 -26.93 -12.96
CA ALA A 357 -9.92 -25.78 -13.86
C ALA A 357 -9.72 -26.20 -15.33
N LEU A 358 -8.68 -27.00 -15.62
CA LEU A 358 -8.41 -27.51 -16.96
C LEU A 358 -9.47 -28.52 -17.41
N GLU A 359 -10.01 -29.35 -16.52
CA GLU A 359 -11.11 -30.27 -16.81
C GLU A 359 -12.39 -29.51 -17.18
N ARG A 360 -12.70 -28.40 -16.48
CA ARG A 360 -13.81 -27.53 -16.87
C ARG A 360 -13.61 -26.89 -18.24
N VAL A 361 -12.38 -26.46 -18.57
CA VAL A 361 -12.04 -25.94 -19.90
C VAL A 361 -12.17 -27.05 -20.95
N ALA A 362 -11.65 -28.25 -20.68
CA ALA A 362 -11.76 -29.39 -21.57
C ALA A 362 -13.24 -29.73 -21.84
N ALA A 363 -14.06 -29.82 -20.80
CA ALA A 363 -15.49 -30.07 -20.91
C ALA A 363 -16.22 -28.99 -21.74
N ALA A 364 -15.87 -27.71 -21.58
CA ALA A 364 -16.45 -26.62 -22.37
C ALA A 364 -16.05 -26.68 -23.85
N LEU A 365 -14.84 -27.16 -24.16
CA LEU A 365 -14.36 -27.33 -25.53
C LEU A 365 -14.88 -28.61 -26.20
N THR A 366 -15.12 -29.67 -25.42
CA THR A 366 -15.63 -30.96 -25.91
C THR A 366 -17.16 -31.07 -25.82
N ALA A 367 -17.83 -30.10 -25.23
CA ALA A 367 -19.29 -30.06 -25.24
C ALA A 367 -19.77 -30.10 -26.70
N PRO A 368 -20.62 -31.07 -27.09
CA PRO A 368 -21.11 -31.14 -28.45
C PRO A 368 -21.80 -29.81 -28.77
N ARG A 369 -21.32 -29.12 -29.81
CA ARG A 369 -22.05 -27.99 -30.37
C ARG A 369 -23.45 -28.51 -30.65
N GLN A 370 -24.46 -27.99 -29.97
CA GLN A 370 -25.83 -28.13 -30.42
C GLN A 370 -25.89 -27.44 -31.77
N THR A 371 -25.62 -28.18 -32.84
CA THR A 371 -26.05 -27.82 -34.18
C THR A 371 -27.57 -27.80 -34.09
N SER A 372 -28.14 -26.60 -33.99
CA SER A 372 -29.53 -26.37 -34.32
C SER A 372 -29.71 -26.80 -35.77
N ALA A 373 -29.98 -28.09 -35.99
CA ALA A 373 -30.39 -28.61 -37.27
C ALA A 373 -31.80 -28.07 -37.51
N ALA A 374 -31.86 -26.95 -38.24
CA ALA A 374 -33.02 -26.60 -39.01
C ALA A 374 -33.18 -27.68 -40.10
N SER A 375 -33.95 -28.72 -39.81
CA SER A 375 -34.54 -29.59 -40.83
C SER A 375 -36.02 -29.28 -40.89
N GLY A 376 -36.40 -28.47 -41.87
CA GLY A 376 -37.77 -28.36 -42.30
C GLY A 376 -38.23 -29.68 -42.90
N SER A 377 -39.36 -30.16 -42.42
CA SER A 377 -40.22 -31.11 -43.13
C SER A 377 -41.65 -30.63 -42.89
N LEU A 378 -42.15 -29.88 -43.87
CA LEU A 378 -43.56 -29.62 -44.08
C LEU A 378 -44.21 -30.92 -44.55
N GLU A 379 -44.98 -31.56 -43.69
CA GLU A 379 -46.09 -32.42 -44.14
C GLU A 379 -47.36 -32.06 -43.37
N HIS A 380 -48.40 -31.79 -44.16
CA HIS A 380 -49.76 -31.46 -43.76
C HIS A 380 -50.43 -32.63 -43.05
N ALA A 381 -51.08 -32.35 -41.92
CA ALA A 381 -52.31 -33.04 -41.53
C ALA A 381 -53.23 -32.06 -40.79
N ALA A 382 -54.21 -31.54 -41.53
CA ALA A 382 -55.36 -30.85 -40.97
C ALA A 382 -56.35 -31.88 -40.42
N SER A 383 -56.72 -31.78 -39.14
CA SER A 383 -58.08 -32.08 -38.65
C SER A 383 -58.17 -31.91 -37.13
N GLY A 384 -59.16 -31.15 -36.67
CA GLY A 384 -59.87 -31.46 -35.42
C GLY A 384 -59.64 -30.54 -34.22
N ASN A 385 -60.49 -29.51 -34.13
CA ASN A 385 -61.14 -29.00 -32.92
C ASN A 385 -60.40 -29.09 -31.56
N CYS A 386 -59.99 -27.93 -31.03
CA CYS A 386 -60.28 -27.60 -29.63
C CYS A 386 -60.16 -26.08 -29.40
N CYS A 387 -61.20 -25.33 -29.80
CA CYS A 387 -61.48 -24.00 -29.28
C CYS A 387 -62.87 -24.02 -28.66
N GLN A 388 -62.92 -23.96 -27.33
CA GLN A 388 -64.00 -23.54 -26.42
C GLN A 388 -63.58 -24.18 -25.09
N GLU A 389 -63.24 -23.47 -24.03
CA GLU A 389 -64.00 -22.41 -23.40
C GLU A 389 -63.15 -21.88 -22.22
N TRP A 390 -63.01 -20.57 -22.06
CA TRP A 390 -63.01 -19.81 -20.79
C TRP A 390 -62.38 -18.43 -20.99
N LEU A 391 -63.26 -17.50 -21.34
CA LEU A 391 -63.14 -16.07 -21.12
C LEU A 391 -63.04 -15.78 -19.62
N SER A 392 -62.00 -15.08 -19.19
CA SER A 392 -62.10 -14.03 -18.15
C SER A 392 -60.79 -13.24 -18.02
N ASN A 393 -60.79 -12.07 -18.67
CA ASN A 393 -60.20 -10.77 -18.25
C ASN A 393 -58.75 -10.77 -17.71
N GLY A 394 -57.78 -10.02 -18.23
CA GLY A 394 -57.77 -8.94 -19.22
C GLY A 394 -56.41 -8.23 -19.07
N CYS A 395 -55.67 -8.05 -20.16
CA CYS A 395 -54.50 -7.18 -20.20
C CYS A 395 -54.74 -6.11 -21.27
N HIS A 396 -54.76 -4.86 -20.82
CA HIS A 396 -54.95 -3.66 -21.62
C HIS A 396 -53.90 -3.55 -22.74
N ALA A 397 -54.42 -3.14 -23.90
CA ALA A 397 -53.70 -2.82 -25.12
C ALA A 397 -52.72 -1.64 -24.92
N ILE A 398 -51.56 -1.77 -25.55
CA ILE A 398 -50.70 -0.65 -25.96
C ILE A 398 -51.00 -0.42 -27.43
N GLU A 399 -51.51 0.77 -27.76
CA GLU A 399 -51.68 1.24 -29.13
C GLU A 399 -50.31 1.50 -29.78
N CYS A 400 -50.17 0.99 -31.01
CA CYS A 400 -49.12 1.38 -31.93
C CYS A 400 -49.66 2.50 -32.83
N GLU A 401 -48.88 3.57 -33.01
CA GLU A 401 -48.99 4.40 -34.21
C GLU A 401 -47.65 4.55 -34.92
N GLU A 402 -47.79 4.60 -36.24
CA GLU A 402 -46.87 4.42 -37.36
C GLU A 402 -45.72 5.44 -37.45
N GLY A 403 -44.64 5.08 -38.16
CA GLY A 403 -43.70 6.12 -38.59
C GLY A 403 -42.35 5.70 -39.17
N GLN A 404 -42.38 5.11 -40.37
CA GLN A 404 -41.32 5.18 -41.40
C GLN A 404 -40.01 4.39 -41.26
N ALA A 405 -39.83 3.54 -42.27
CA ALA A 405 -38.65 2.77 -42.60
C ALA A 405 -37.43 3.62 -42.99
N LYS A 406 -36.25 3.26 -42.48
CA LYS A 406 -34.99 3.37 -43.23
C LYS A 406 -34.19 2.06 -43.14
N LYS A 407 -33.93 1.53 -44.34
CA LYS A 407 -33.08 0.38 -44.62
C LYS A 407 -31.63 0.61 -44.17
N ASN A 408 -31.02 -0.50 -43.76
CA ASN A 408 -29.71 -1.02 -44.15
C ASN A 408 -28.62 -1.21 -43.07
N ARG A 409 -28.23 -2.49 -43.02
CA ARG A 409 -26.87 -3.08 -42.93
C ARG A 409 -26.31 -3.41 -41.53
N ARG A 410 -26.45 -4.70 -41.22
CA ARG A 410 -25.40 -5.67 -40.86
C ARG A 410 -24.30 -5.14 -39.93
N SER A 411 -24.43 -5.41 -38.64
CA SER A 411 -23.30 -5.54 -37.70
C SER A 411 -22.87 -7.01 -37.63
N THR A 412 -21.83 -7.35 -38.39
CA THR A 412 -20.98 -8.52 -38.15
C THR A 412 -19.70 -8.04 -37.46
N GLY A 413 -19.25 -8.77 -36.44
CA GLY A 413 -17.85 -8.72 -36.02
C GLY A 413 -17.61 -8.37 -34.56
N VAL A 414 -17.42 -9.42 -33.78
CA VAL A 414 -16.75 -9.46 -32.47
C VAL A 414 -15.33 -8.88 -32.60
N ASP A 415 -14.82 -8.23 -31.54
CA ASP A 415 -13.47 -8.51 -31.01
C ASP A 415 -13.23 -7.80 -29.67
N THR A 416 -13.24 -8.64 -28.63
CA THR A 416 -12.69 -8.39 -27.30
C THR A 416 -11.17 -8.35 -27.38
N ALA A 417 -10.55 -7.20 -27.12
CA ALA A 417 -9.11 -7.10 -26.93
C ALA A 417 -8.75 -7.36 -25.46
N GLU A 418 -8.10 -8.49 -25.23
CA GLU A 418 -7.39 -8.86 -24.00
C GLU A 418 -6.31 -7.83 -23.65
N PHE A 419 -6.28 -7.39 -22.38
CA PHE A 419 -5.28 -6.46 -21.87
C PHE A 419 -4.16 -7.22 -21.17
N LEU A 420 -3.06 -7.51 -21.87
CA LEU A 420 -1.84 -8.07 -21.31
C LEU A 420 -1.07 -7.00 -20.51
N GLY A 421 -1.04 -7.15 -19.18
CA GLY A 421 -0.28 -6.28 -18.29
C GLY A 421 1.18 -6.74 -18.14
N GLY A 422 2.12 -5.91 -18.61
CA GLY A 422 3.56 -6.02 -18.30
C GLY A 422 3.97 -5.29 -17.01
N PRO A 423 5.16 -5.59 -16.44
CA PRO A 423 5.49 -5.29 -15.05
C PRO A 423 6.11 -3.90 -14.84
N GLY A 424 5.85 -3.33 -13.65
CA GLY A 424 6.81 -2.44 -12.97
C GLY A 424 6.69 -0.93 -13.23
N GLY A 425 6.11 -0.23 -12.25
CA GLY A 425 6.73 0.97 -11.69
C GLY A 425 7.02 2.17 -12.60
N ALA A 426 5.99 2.84 -13.10
CA ALA A 426 6.03 4.28 -13.36
C ALA A 426 4.62 4.87 -13.16
N ARG A 427 4.43 5.66 -12.10
CA ARG A 427 3.19 6.44 -11.94
C ARG A 427 3.23 7.58 -12.96
N THR A 428 2.56 7.40 -14.10
CA THR A 428 2.34 8.48 -15.05
C THR A 428 1.29 9.46 -14.51
N LEU A 429 1.46 10.74 -14.87
CA LEU A 429 0.64 11.89 -14.47
C LEU A 429 -0.87 11.71 -14.77
N ASP A 430 -1.24 10.71 -15.57
CA ASP A 430 -2.62 10.35 -15.93
C ASP A 430 -3.48 9.92 -14.73
N THR A 431 -2.89 9.40 -13.65
CA THR A 431 -3.68 9.01 -12.47
C THR A 431 -4.17 10.23 -11.68
N LEU A 432 -3.47 11.37 -11.76
CA LEU A 432 -3.85 12.61 -11.09
C LEU A 432 -4.94 13.39 -11.86
N LEU A 433 -4.97 13.28 -13.19
CA LEU A 433 -6.05 13.87 -13.99
C LEU A 433 -7.38 13.12 -13.81
N LYS A 434 -7.36 11.79 -13.63
CA LYS A 434 -8.58 11.03 -13.34
C LYS A 434 -9.23 11.42 -12.00
N SER A 435 -8.45 11.75 -10.98
CA SER A 435 -9.02 12.12 -9.67
C SER A 435 -9.61 13.53 -9.65
N LEU A 436 -9.09 14.47 -10.45
CA LEU A 436 -9.60 15.84 -10.52
C LEU A 436 -10.85 15.96 -11.41
N THR A 437 -11.03 15.06 -12.38
CA THR A 437 -12.18 15.12 -13.30
C THR A 437 -13.47 14.55 -12.67
N CYS A 438 -13.35 13.62 -11.72
CA CYS A 438 -14.52 13.00 -11.08
C CYS A 438 -15.24 13.90 -10.07
N HIS A 439 -14.60 14.96 -9.55
CA HIS A 439 -15.25 15.83 -8.55
C HIS A 439 -16.05 17.01 -9.15
N LEU A 440 -16.01 17.23 -10.47
CA LEU A 440 -16.64 18.39 -11.13
C LEU A 440 -17.73 18.03 -12.15
N LEU A 441 -18.14 16.76 -12.25
CA LEU A 441 -19.09 16.30 -13.28
C LEU A 441 -20.44 15.82 -12.73
N VAL A 442 -20.87 16.34 -11.58
CA VAL A 442 -22.18 15.96 -11.00
C VAL A 442 -23.35 16.62 -11.74
N ASP A 443 -23.17 17.76 -12.45
CA ASP A 443 -24.30 18.51 -13.03
C ASP A 443 -24.12 18.96 -14.50
N ALA A 444 -23.46 18.18 -15.37
CA ALA A 444 -23.30 18.54 -16.79
C ALA A 444 -24.19 17.71 -17.74
N PRO A 445 -24.87 18.31 -18.75
CA PRO A 445 -25.73 17.59 -19.66
C PRO A 445 -24.94 16.62 -20.57
N THR A 446 -25.55 15.46 -20.82
CA THR A 446 -25.06 14.27 -21.56
C THR A 446 -24.24 14.53 -22.84
N PRO A 447 -24.55 15.52 -23.71
CA PRO A 447 -23.73 15.79 -24.89
C PRO A 447 -22.32 16.31 -24.60
N VAL A 448 -22.12 17.01 -23.47
CA VAL A 448 -20.79 17.54 -23.07
C VAL A 448 -19.87 16.39 -22.63
N ILE A 449 -20.40 15.45 -21.85
CA ILE A 449 -19.69 14.24 -21.42
C ILE A 449 -19.29 13.37 -22.64
N ARG A 450 -20.17 13.27 -23.64
CA ARG A 450 -19.89 12.53 -24.88
C ARG A 450 -18.78 13.19 -25.72
N SER A 451 -18.80 14.51 -25.84
CA SER A 451 -17.76 15.29 -26.54
C SER A 451 -16.39 15.19 -25.86
N ILE A 452 -16.36 15.22 -24.52
CA ILE A 452 -15.12 15.06 -23.74
C ILE A 452 -14.57 13.63 -23.85
N SER A 453 -15.44 12.61 -23.86
CA SER A 453 -15.05 11.20 -24.02
C SER A 453 -14.48 10.92 -25.42
N GLU A 454 -15.12 11.43 -26.47
CA GLU A 454 -14.64 11.34 -27.86
C GLU A 454 -13.27 12.03 -28.05
N GLN A 455 -13.07 13.21 -27.45
CA GLN A 455 -11.78 13.91 -27.52
C GLN A 455 -10.68 13.26 -26.67
N ALA A 456 -11.03 12.62 -25.55
CA ALA A 456 -10.09 11.82 -24.76
C ALA A 456 -9.61 10.58 -25.55
N LYS A 457 -10.52 9.92 -26.26
CA LYS A 457 -10.18 8.82 -27.18
C LYS A 457 -9.29 9.29 -28.33
N ALA A 458 -9.61 10.42 -28.95
CA ALA A 458 -8.78 11.01 -30.01
C ALA A 458 -7.37 11.38 -29.53
N ARG A 459 -7.23 11.89 -28.30
CA ARG A 459 -5.93 12.18 -27.67
C ARG A 459 -5.10 10.92 -27.41
N ILE A 460 -5.73 9.84 -26.95
CA ILE A 460 -5.06 8.56 -26.71
C ILE A 460 -4.55 7.99 -28.04
N ILE A 461 -5.40 7.96 -29.07
CA ILE A 461 -5.06 7.48 -30.41
C ILE A 461 -3.92 8.32 -31.01
N GLY A 462 -3.98 9.65 -30.91
CA GLY A 462 -2.90 10.54 -31.37
C GLY A 462 -1.57 10.31 -30.63
N SER A 463 -1.61 10.04 -29.33
CA SER A 463 -0.40 9.75 -28.54
C SER A 463 0.26 8.42 -28.91
N VAL A 464 -0.57 7.41 -29.25
CA VAL A 464 -0.11 6.09 -29.70
C VAL A 464 0.46 6.18 -31.12
N ALA A 465 -0.18 6.95 -32.01
CA ALA A 465 0.32 7.19 -33.36
C ALA A 465 1.68 7.91 -33.36
N VAL A 466 1.86 8.94 -32.51
CA VAL A 466 3.14 9.65 -32.38
C VAL A 466 4.23 8.75 -31.79
N ARG A 467 3.88 7.91 -30.80
CA ARG A 467 4.81 6.94 -30.21
C ARG A 467 5.30 5.92 -31.24
N ASN A 468 4.39 5.42 -32.08
CA ASN A 468 4.73 4.48 -33.15
C ASN A 468 5.55 5.16 -34.26
N SER A 469 5.22 6.38 -34.68
CA SER A 469 5.99 7.12 -35.69
C SER A 469 7.40 7.50 -35.21
N CYS A 470 7.59 7.83 -33.93
CA CYS A 470 8.92 8.07 -33.36
C CYS A 470 9.76 6.78 -33.25
N GLN A 471 9.12 5.61 -33.15
CA GLN A 471 9.81 4.32 -33.14
C GLN A 471 10.23 3.87 -34.54
N THR A 472 9.44 4.18 -35.58
CA THR A 472 9.74 3.78 -36.96
C THR A 472 10.69 4.72 -37.70
N VAL A 473 10.74 6.01 -37.37
CA VAL A 473 11.49 7.01 -38.17
C VAL A 473 12.92 7.29 -37.66
N LEU A 474 13.26 6.99 -36.39
CA LEU A 474 14.57 7.34 -35.81
C LEU A 474 15.16 6.23 -34.93
N PRO A 475 15.73 5.15 -35.50
CA PRO A 475 16.26 4.04 -34.71
C PRO A 475 17.53 4.38 -33.89
N ASN A 476 18.28 5.43 -34.24
CA ASN A 476 19.62 5.72 -33.66
C ASN A 476 19.75 7.05 -32.89
N VAL A 477 18.79 7.41 -32.03
CA VAL A 477 18.88 8.60 -31.16
C VAL A 477 18.92 8.18 -29.68
N ARG A 478 19.83 8.76 -28.88
CA ARG A 478 20.01 8.43 -27.45
C ARG A 478 18.72 8.73 -26.68
N GLN A 479 18.42 7.89 -25.68
CA GLN A 479 17.13 7.86 -24.98
C GLN A 479 16.70 9.19 -24.36
N ASN A 480 17.65 10.03 -23.92
CA ASN A 480 17.35 11.35 -23.39
C ASN A 480 16.89 12.36 -24.46
N GLU A 481 17.45 12.31 -25.67
CA GLU A 481 17.05 13.21 -26.79
C GLU A 481 15.67 12.84 -27.35
N ARG A 482 15.32 11.55 -27.34
CA ARG A 482 13.96 11.08 -27.67
C ARG A 482 12.91 11.63 -26.71
N MET A 483 13.22 11.72 -25.41
CA MET A 483 12.28 12.25 -24.41
C MET A 483 12.06 13.76 -24.56
N THR A 484 13.09 14.53 -24.92
CA THR A 484 12.96 15.98 -25.17
C THR A 484 12.13 16.27 -26.43
N LEU A 485 12.34 15.52 -27.52
CA LEU A 485 11.55 15.65 -28.75
C LEU A 485 10.07 15.28 -28.54
N GLN A 486 9.79 14.21 -27.79
CA GLN A 486 8.42 13.83 -27.42
C GLN A 486 7.75 14.91 -26.57
N ALA A 487 8.47 15.53 -25.63
CA ALA A 487 7.96 16.61 -24.80
C ALA A 487 7.63 17.88 -25.62
N GLN A 488 8.47 18.23 -26.59
CA GLN A 488 8.25 19.40 -27.47
C GLN A 488 7.04 19.19 -28.40
N HIS A 489 6.87 18.00 -28.98
CA HIS A 489 5.71 17.66 -29.81
C HIS A 489 4.41 17.63 -29.00
N HIS A 490 4.43 17.08 -27.78
CA HIS A 490 3.28 17.13 -26.88
C HIS A 490 2.90 18.57 -26.51
N LEU A 491 3.88 19.46 -26.34
CA LEU A 491 3.63 20.88 -26.06
C LEU A 491 3.01 21.61 -27.27
N ALA A 492 3.45 21.29 -28.50
CA ALA A 492 2.89 21.84 -29.73
C ALA A 492 1.42 21.40 -29.95
N LEU A 493 1.12 20.11 -29.75
CA LEU A 493 -0.25 19.58 -29.78
C LEU A 493 -1.14 20.23 -28.72
N ARG A 494 -0.60 20.49 -27.53
CA ARG A 494 -1.33 21.17 -26.44
C ARG A 494 -1.66 22.62 -26.79
N ARG A 495 -0.76 23.34 -27.48
CA ARG A 495 -1.00 24.72 -27.96
C ARG A 495 -2.06 24.76 -29.06
N SER A 496 -2.02 23.83 -30.02
CA SER A 496 -3.01 23.76 -31.11
C SER A 496 -4.42 23.41 -30.60
N CYS A 497 -4.56 22.46 -29.67
CA CYS A 497 -5.85 22.14 -29.05
C CYS A 497 -6.42 23.28 -28.19
N ASN A 498 -5.56 24.01 -27.45
CA ASN A 498 -6.01 25.16 -26.66
C ASN A 498 -6.47 26.33 -27.54
N ALA A 499 -5.83 26.57 -28.68
CA ALA A 499 -6.29 27.56 -29.65
C ALA A 499 -7.68 27.20 -30.20
N ALA A 500 -7.89 25.94 -30.59
CA ALA A 500 -9.19 25.46 -31.06
C ALA A 500 -10.30 25.51 -29.99
N LEU A 501 -9.94 25.34 -28.71
CA LEU A 501 -10.86 25.48 -27.58
C LEU A 501 -11.30 26.94 -27.39
N MET A 502 -10.36 27.89 -27.46
CA MET A 502 -10.66 29.32 -27.31
C MET A 502 -11.51 29.85 -28.47
N THR A 503 -11.30 29.38 -29.71
CA THR A 503 -12.15 29.75 -30.85
C THR A 503 -13.56 29.16 -30.79
N LYS A 504 -13.73 27.98 -30.15
CA LYS A 504 -15.05 27.38 -29.92
C LYS A 504 -15.79 28.00 -28.75
N LEU A 505 -15.09 28.42 -27.69
CA LEU A 505 -15.67 29.10 -26.54
C LEU A 505 -16.07 30.55 -26.86
N SER A 506 -15.39 31.24 -27.78
CA SER A 506 -15.79 32.59 -28.21
C SER A 506 -17.06 32.63 -29.08
N ARG A 507 -17.53 31.48 -29.57
CA ARG A 507 -18.77 31.35 -30.38
C ARG A 507 -19.99 30.91 -29.57
N ALA A 508 -19.79 30.50 -28.31
CA ALA A 508 -20.88 30.14 -27.40
C ALA A 508 -21.13 31.33 -26.47
N SER A 509 -22.16 32.13 -26.76
CA SER A 509 -22.57 33.26 -25.93
C SER A 509 -22.96 32.79 -24.52
N PHE A 510 -22.03 32.91 -23.57
CA PHE A 510 -22.29 32.75 -22.13
C PHE A 510 -21.78 34.00 -21.39
N PRO A 511 -22.56 34.52 -20.41
CA PRO A 511 -22.19 35.73 -19.69
C PRO A 511 -20.98 35.50 -18.77
N LEU A 512 -19.94 36.31 -18.96
CA LEU A 512 -18.76 36.40 -18.09
C LEU A 512 -19.12 37.07 -16.76
N SER A 513 -19.67 36.32 -15.81
CA SER A 513 -19.84 36.82 -14.43
C SER A 513 -19.58 35.80 -13.31
N LEU A 514 -19.09 34.59 -13.62
CA LEU A 514 -18.81 33.56 -12.61
C LEU A 514 -17.44 32.88 -12.79
N LEU A 515 -16.37 33.66 -12.75
CA LEU A 515 -15.02 33.12 -12.51
C LEU A 515 -14.37 33.90 -11.35
N PRO A 516 -13.92 33.22 -10.28
CA PRO A 516 -13.12 33.85 -9.24
C PRO A 516 -11.72 34.17 -9.78
N THR A 517 -11.37 35.45 -9.79
CA THR A 517 -10.01 35.95 -10.05
C THR A 517 -9.11 35.61 -8.87
N THR A 518 -8.13 34.72 -9.08
CA THR A 518 -6.96 34.59 -8.19
C THR A 518 -5.71 35.00 -8.98
N PRO A 519 -4.87 35.89 -8.44
CA PRO A 519 -3.75 36.45 -9.18
C PRO A 519 -2.59 35.45 -9.29
N LEU A 520 -2.04 35.32 -10.50
CA LEU A 520 -0.76 34.66 -10.74
C LEU A 520 0.37 35.56 -10.21
N LEU A 521 1.07 35.09 -9.19
CA LEU A 521 2.33 35.68 -8.72
C LEU A 521 3.35 35.69 -9.87
N GLY A 522 3.73 36.92 -10.25
CA GLY A 522 4.67 37.20 -11.32
C GLY A 522 6.14 37.03 -10.93
N ASP A 523 6.93 36.80 -11.97
CA ASP A 523 8.37 37.00 -12.05
C ASP A 523 8.83 38.28 -11.33
N GLN A 524 9.83 38.16 -10.46
CA GLN A 524 10.78 39.26 -10.24
C GLN A 524 12.21 38.72 -10.28
N LYS A 525 12.90 39.05 -11.38
CA LYS A 525 14.35 39.15 -11.46
C LYS A 525 14.75 40.61 -11.18
N GLY A 526 15.68 40.79 -10.24
CA GLY A 526 16.79 41.76 -10.33
C GLY A 526 16.59 43.17 -9.75
N GLY A 527 17.49 43.55 -8.82
CA GLY A 527 18.01 44.91 -8.75
C GLY A 527 18.09 45.58 -7.37
N ARG A 528 19.15 45.28 -6.58
CA ARG A 528 20.18 46.22 -6.09
C ARG A 528 21.12 45.52 -5.12
#